data_AF-A0AA84Z4T3-F1
#
_entry.id   AF-A0AA84Z4T3-F1
#
_cell.length_a   1.000
_cell.length_b   1.000
_cell.length_c   1.000
_cell.angle_alpha   90.00
_cell.angle_beta   90.00
_cell.angle_gamma   90.00
#
_symmetry.space_group_name_H-M   'P 1'
#
loop_
_entity.id
_entity.type
_entity.pdbx_description
1 polymer ?
#
loop_
_entity_poly.entity_id
_entity_poly.type
_entity_poly.pdbx_seq_one_letter_code
_entity_poly.pdbx_strand_id
1 'polypeptide(L)'
;MPKLVPVSVLTKDAQLDFTLKRKASGAQLVSKVCTALGIREMWYFGLQCVDHKNRLTWPEADKKITTTQKIKDGPLHFDVKVKYYPEDPSNELIDETTRLYFYYDVKDDIVSGRIYCPAETAVLLASYQYLIRSEGNGPSTVRKPLNISKYLSTNVREQYNLTDEEWEAKVMNCVSSHKNMSKDDAVKEYIRIAQDLEMFGVTFFKIKNEKKTDLWLGIDALGLNIYEYDNQLAPKVTFPWNEIQKLSYSRNKFFVKPVEASGKVLVFYTDSTHTSKLILNLSTGNHKLYAIRRQPDSIEVQQMKVKAKERQTIRDAEREKLRAEQEAREVMEKRLQDMQRLMQENEEAFARTQTVLEQYECKVNELNAQLEEEKSARKQLENLQYYLEEANRKLGLSIEERQRIAQERDEINAKINEQNQLLQEREEEKRQFEAELARVRAMHEAEMDHFSEQKQESDG
;
A
#
# COMPACT_ATOMS: atom_id res chain seq x y z
N MET A 1 -50.71 25.12 3.62
CA MET A 1 -49.36 24.59 3.32
C MET A 1 -49.34 23.07 3.50
N PRO A 2 -48.66 22.28 2.66
CA PRO A 2 -48.54 20.84 2.88
C PRO A 2 -47.77 20.58 4.19
N LYS A 3 -48.35 19.79 5.10
CA LYS A 3 -47.65 19.38 6.33
C LYS A 3 -46.41 18.57 5.94
N LEU A 4 -45.24 19.09 6.30
CA LEU A 4 -43.94 18.47 6.08
C LEU A 4 -43.54 17.67 7.33
N VAL A 5 -42.70 16.65 7.13
CA VAL A 5 -42.15 15.79 8.18
C VAL A 5 -40.64 15.78 8.03
N PRO A 6 -39.89 16.07 9.10
CA PRO A 6 -38.45 15.91 9.11
C PRO A 6 -38.09 14.41 9.14
N VAL A 7 -37.09 14.03 8.37
CA VAL A 7 -36.60 12.65 8.23
C VAL A 7 -35.09 12.68 8.33
N SER A 8 -34.53 11.88 9.22
CA SER A 8 -33.09 11.73 9.38
C SER A 8 -32.69 10.33 8.95
N VAL A 9 -31.71 10.24 8.06
CA VAL A 9 -31.26 8.99 7.46
C VAL A 9 -29.80 8.78 7.82
N LEU A 10 -29.52 7.75 8.61
CA LEU A 10 -28.17 7.32 8.92
C LEU A 10 -27.62 6.52 7.73
N THR A 11 -26.47 6.99 7.25
CA THR A 11 -25.67 6.31 6.23
C THR A 11 -24.37 5.83 6.90
N LYS A 12 -23.42 5.30 6.12
CA LYS A 12 -22.20 4.71 6.70
C LYS A 12 -21.17 5.77 7.11
N ASP A 13 -21.17 6.89 6.42
CA ASP A 13 -20.21 7.98 6.55
C ASP A 13 -20.86 9.31 6.98
N ALA A 14 -22.19 9.43 6.88
CA ALA A 14 -22.90 10.65 7.23
C ALA A 14 -24.32 10.41 7.78
N GLN A 15 -24.90 11.45 8.37
CA GLN A 15 -26.33 11.56 8.60
C GLN A 15 -26.91 12.55 7.59
N LEU A 16 -27.94 12.12 6.85
CA LEU A 16 -28.62 12.93 5.86
C LEU A 16 -30.00 13.33 6.36
N ASP A 17 -30.25 14.64 6.43
CA ASP A 17 -31.53 15.18 6.86
C ASP A 17 -32.36 15.66 5.67
N PHE A 18 -33.61 15.23 5.64
CA PHE A 18 -34.57 15.54 4.59
C PHE A 18 -35.85 16.10 5.18
N THR A 19 -36.50 16.96 4.41
CA THR A 19 -37.89 17.33 4.65
C THR A 19 -38.78 16.72 3.57
N LEU A 20 -39.81 15.97 3.97
CA LEU A 20 -40.71 15.28 3.07
C LEU A 20 -42.18 15.61 3.32
N LYS A 21 -43.01 15.49 2.28
CA LYS A 21 -44.47 15.60 2.42
C LYS A 21 -44.98 14.43 3.27
N ARG A 22 -45.95 14.65 4.15
CA ARG A 22 -46.60 13.56 4.94
C ARG A 22 -47.13 12.38 4.11
N LYS A 23 -47.45 12.62 2.84
CA LYS A 23 -47.94 11.60 1.90
C LYS A 23 -46.82 10.86 1.15
N ALA A 24 -45.55 11.15 1.45
CA ALA A 24 -44.43 10.52 0.77
C ALA A 24 -44.42 9.01 1.00
N SER A 25 -44.25 8.25 -0.08
CA SER A 25 -44.17 6.79 -0.02
C SER A 25 -42.75 6.32 0.36
N GLY A 26 -42.62 5.06 0.77
CA GLY A 26 -41.33 4.43 0.99
C GLY A 26 -40.42 4.51 -0.24
N ALA A 27 -40.96 4.26 -1.43
CA ALA A 27 -40.21 4.34 -2.70
C ALA A 27 -39.67 5.75 -2.96
N GLN A 28 -40.45 6.79 -2.67
CA GLN A 28 -40.01 8.18 -2.85
C GLN A 28 -38.86 8.54 -1.90
N LEU A 29 -38.90 8.06 -0.65
CA LEU A 29 -37.80 8.27 0.29
C LEU A 29 -36.54 7.52 -0.15
N VAL A 30 -36.64 6.23 -0.53
CA VAL A 30 -35.50 5.44 -1.05
C VAL A 30 -34.86 6.12 -2.25
N SER A 31 -35.66 6.51 -3.24
CA SER A 31 -35.18 7.20 -4.44
C SER A 31 -34.45 8.51 -4.10
N LYS A 32 -34.99 9.31 -3.18
CA LYS A 32 -34.37 10.57 -2.76
C LYS A 32 -33.04 10.35 -2.04
N VAL A 33 -32.97 9.35 -1.16
CA VAL A 33 -31.73 8.99 -0.45
C VAL A 33 -30.68 8.45 -1.42
N CYS A 34 -31.03 7.50 -2.29
CA CYS A 34 -30.10 6.93 -3.26
C CYS A 34 -29.55 8.01 -4.21
N THR A 35 -30.40 8.94 -4.66
CA THR A 35 -29.97 10.08 -5.48
C THR A 35 -28.97 10.97 -4.74
N ALA A 36 -29.23 11.29 -3.47
CA ALA A 36 -28.31 12.09 -2.64
C ALA A 36 -26.96 11.39 -2.42
N LEU A 37 -26.96 10.06 -2.38
CA LEU A 37 -25.77 9.23 -2.22
C LEU A 37 -25.06 8.90 -3.54
N GLY A 38 -25.62 9.27 -4.70
CA GLY A 38 -25.08 8.86 -6.01
C GLY A 38 -25.29 7.38 -6.35
N ILE A 39 -26.15 6.67 -5.61
CA ILE A 39 -26.47 5.26 -5.86
C ILE A 39 -27.51 5.16 -6.98
N ARG A 40 -27.12 4.54 -8.10
CA ARG A 40 -28.02 4.30 -9.24
C ARG A 40 -28.73 2.95 -9.17
N GLU A 41 -28.04 1.93 -8.66
CA GLU A 41 -28.55 0.56 -8.52
C GLU A 41 -29.44 0.42 -7.27
N MET A 42 -30.46 1.27 -7.16
CA MET A 42 -31.30 1.42 -5.97
C MET A 42 -32.10 0.16 -5.61
N TRP A 43 -32.24 -0.80 -6.54
CA TRP A 43 -32.98 -2.04 -6.33
C TRP A 43 -32.37 -2.97 -5.28
N TYR A 44 -31.11 -2.79 -4.92
CA TYR A 44 -30.47 -3.54 -3.82
C TYR A 44 -30.74 -2.96 -2.44
N PHE A 45 -31.09 -1.68 -2.35
CA PHE A 45 -31.13 -0.95 -1.09
C PHE A 45 -32.54 -0.78 -0.55
N GLY A 46 -32.62 -0.70 0.77
CA GLY A 46 -33.81 -0.32 1.50
C GLY A 46 -33.47 0.61 2.66
N LEU A 47 -34.52 1.15 3.26
CA LEU A 47 -34.41 1.96 4.47
C LEU A 47 -35.00 1.19 5.63
N GLN A 48 -34.16 0.80 6.56
CA GLN A 48 -34.59 0.07 7.74
C GLN A 48 -34.98 1.06 8.84
N CYS A 49 -35.98 0.73 9.65
CA CYS A 49 -36.35 1.54 10.79
C CYS A 49 -37.00 0.72 11.90
N VAL A 50 -37.11 1.32 13.08
CA VAL A 50 -37.86 0.76 14.21
C VAL A 50 -39.32 1.24 14.13
N ASP A 51 -40.26 0.29 14.06
CA ASP A 51 -41.69 0.59 14.03
C ASP A 51 -42.24 1.07 15.40
N HIS A 52 -43.51 1.47 15.42
CA HIS A 52 -44.18 1.92 16.65
C HIS A 52 -44.33 0.85 17.73
N LYS A 53 -44.01 -0.42 17.45
CA LYS A 53 -43.96 -1.53 18.41
C LYS A 53 -42.53 -1.96 18.74
N ASN A 54 -41.55 -1.09 18.45
CA ASN A 54 -40.14 -1.32 18.72
C ASN A 54 -39.55 -2.52 17.95
N ARG A 55 -40.05 -2.78 16.73
CA ARG A 55 -39.56 -3.86 15.87
C ARG A 55 -38.86 -3.31 14.65
N LEU A 56 -37.76 -3.95 14.28
CA LEU A 56 -37.03 -3.62 13.07
C LEU A 56 -37.86 -4.00 11.83
N THR A 57 -38.06 -3.06 10.91
CA THR A 57 -38.88 -3.28 9.72
C THR A 57 -38.42 -2.43 8.54
N TRP A 58 -39.00 -2.71 7.37
CA TRP A 58 -38.78 -1.97 6.14
C TRP A 58 -40.09 -1.29 5.72
N PRO A 59 -40.12 0.03 5.48
CA PRO A 59 -41.28 0.69 4.90
C PRO A 59 -41.66 0.04 3.57
N GLU A 60 -42.95 -0.19 3.37
CA GLU A 60 -43.48 -0.68 2.10
C GLU A 60 -43.35 0.42 1.03
N ALA A 61 -42.92 0.04 -0.18
CA ALA A 61 -42.59 0.97 -1.25
C ALA A 61 -43.77 1.87 -1.65
N ASP A 62 -44.97 1.31 -1.63
CA ASP A 62 -46.24 1.94 -1.99
C ASP A 62 -46.95 2.64 -0.80
N LYS A 63 -46.49 2.41 0.44
CA LYS A 63 -47.12 2.99 1.63
C LYS A 63 -46.41 4.23 2.13
N LYS A 64 -47.16 5.06 2.86
CA LYS A 64 -46.68 6.30 3.44
C LYS A 64 -45.68 5.99 4.55
N ILE A 65 -44.54 6.69 4.58
CA ILE A 65 -43.52 6.48 5.61
C ILE A 65 -44.05 6.72 7.04
N THR A 66 -45.06 7.60 7.18
CA THR A 66 -45.71 7.93 8.46
C THR A 66 -46.64 6.83 8.99
N THR A 67 -46.90 5.75 8.23
CA THR A 67 -47.66 4.60 8.75
C THR A 67 -46.77 3.60 9.49
N THR A 68 -45.47 3.62 9.20
CA THR A 68 -44.50 2.68 9.80
C THR A 68 -44.02 3.20 11.15
N GLN A 69 -43.62 4.47 11.19
CA GLN A 69 -43.17 5.16 12.38
C GLN A 69 -44.21 6.20 12.84
N LYS A 70 -44.40 6.32 14.15
CA LYS A 70 -45.17 7.43 14.71
C LYS A 70 -44.36 8.71 14.58
N ILE A 71 -45.01 9.78 14.13
CA ILE A 71 -44.44 11.12 14.25
C ILE A 71 -44.45 11.46 15.74
N LYS A 72 -43.26 11.47 16.35
CA LYS A 72 -43.03 12.07 17.67
C LYS A 72 -42.48 13.49 17.45
N ASP A 73 -42.23 14.26 18.51
CA ASP A 73 -41.66 15.62 18.44
C ASP A 73 -40.20 15.63 17.94
N GLY A 74 -39.94 15.07 16.75
CA GLY A 74 -38.62 14.88 16.16
C GLY A 74 -38.68 14.21 14.77
N PRO A 75 -37.52 14.03 14.12
CA PRO A 75 -37.43 13.40 12.81
C PRO A 75 -37.80 11.91 12.84
N LEU A 76 -38.30 11.40 11.72
CA LEU A 76 -38.37 9.95 11.50
C LEU A 76 -36.97 9.43 11.19
N HIS A 77 -36.55 8.34 11.83
CA HIS A 77 -35.18 7.82 11.69
C HIS A 77 -35.15 6.58 10.80
N PHE A 78 -34.20 6.54 9.85
CA PHE A 78 -34.00 5.41 8.96
C PHE A 78 -32.51 5.11 8.78
N ASP A 79 -32.18 3.85 8.55
CA ASP A 79 -30.83 3.41 8.23
C ASP A 79 -30.79 2.90 6.79
N VAL A 80 -29.82 3.35 6.00
CA VAL A 80 -29.58 2.77 4.67
C VAL A 80 -28.98 1.38 4.85
N LYS A 81 -29.65 0.37 4.28
CA LYS A 81 -29.21 -1.01 4.34
C LYS A 81 -29.35 -1.72 3.00
N VAL A 82 -28.43 -2.62 2.70
CA VAL A 82 -28.56 -3.65 1.67
C VAL A 82 -29.73 -4.54 2.08
N LYS A 83 -30.74 -4.59 1.22
CA LYS A 83 -31.97 -5.34 1.44
C LYS A 83 -32.02 -6.60 0.58
N TYR A 84 -31.45 -6.54 -0.62
CA TYR A 84 -31.38 -7.66 -1.55
C TYR A 84 -29.94 -7.80 -2.02
N TYR A 85 -29.45 -9.03 -2.05
CA TYR A 85 -28.09 -9.35 -2.48
C TYR A 85 -28.08 -9.83 -3.94
N PRO A 86 -26.98 -9.59 -4.69
CA PRO A 86 -26.77 -10.20 -6.01
C PRO A 86 -26.59 -11.72 -5.91
N GLU A 87 -26.86 -12.44 -6.99
CA GLU A 87 -26.43 -13.84 -7.19
C GLU A 87 -24.92 -13.90 -7.48
N ASP A 88 -24.41 -12.93 -8.24
CA ASP A 88 -22.98 -12.75 -8.51
C ASP A 88 -22.57 -11.28 -8.34
N PRO A 89 -22.01 -10.89 -7.19
CA PRO A 89 -21.59 -9.51 -6.95
C PRO A 89 -20.55 -8.98 -7.95
N SER A 90 -19.72 -9.85 -8.53
CA SER A 90 -18.63 -9.42 -9.45
C SER A 90 -19.19 -8.96 -10.78
N ASN A 91 -20.27 -9.60 -11.24
CA ASN A 91 -20.92 -9.29 -12.52
C ASN A 91 -22.13 -8.35 -12.37
N GLU A 92 -22.81 -8.37 -11.23
CA GLU A 92 -24.02 -7.57 -11.01
C GLU A 92 -23.78 -6.18 -10.43
N LEU A 93 -22.76 -5.96 -9.60
CA LEU A 93 -22.52 -4.66 -8.96
C LEU A 93 -21.69 -3.75 -9.89
N ILE A 94 -22.39 -2.91 -10.64
CA ILE A 94 -21.82 -2.13 -11.75
C ILE A 94 -21.13 -0.85 -11.24
N ASP A 95 -21.77 -0.11 -10.34
CA ASP A 95 -21.30 1.19 -9.86
C ASP A 95 -20.38 1.05 -8.65
N GLU A 96 -19.31 1.84 -8.62
CA GLU A 96 -18.35 1.86 -7.49
C GLU A 96 -19.01 2.30 -6.18
N THR A 97 -19.95 3.23 -6.24
CA THR A 97 -20.69 3.69 -5.06
C THR A 97 -21.54 2.55 -4.49
N THR A 98 -22.21 1.79 -5.36
CA THR A 98 -23.00 0.62 -4.97
C THR A 98 -22.11 -0.41 -4.27
N ARG A 99 -20.98 -0.77 -4.88
CA ARG A 99 -20.02 -1.73 -4.31
C ARG A 99 -19.53 -1.26 -2.93
N LEU A 100 -19.20 0.01 -2.79
CA LEU A 100 -18.72 0.57 -1.53
C LEU A 100 -19.77 0.44 -0.41
N TYR A 101 -21.05 0.71 -0.71
CA TYR A 101 -22.14 0.54 0.25
C TYR A 101 -22.42 -0.92 0.61
N PHE A 102 -22.29 -1.84 -0.36
CA PHE A 102 -22.33 -3.28 -0.09
C PHE A 102 -21.22 -3.71 0.86
N TYR A 103 -19.99 -3.30 0.56
CA TYR A 103 -18.83 -3.56 1.41
C TYR A 103 -19.11 -3.12 2.85
N TYR A 104 -19.61 -1.90 3.06
CA TYR A 104 -19.84 -1.41 4.41
C TYR A 104 -20.86 -2.23 5.20
N ASP A 105 -21.93 -2.72 4.57
CA ASP A 105 -22.93 -3.55 5.26
C ASP A 105 -22.40 -4.96 5.54
N VAL A 106 -21.79 -5.61 4.55
CA VAL A 106 -21.20 -6.95 4.72
C VAL A 106 -20.12 -6.92 5.79
N LYS A 107 -19.25 -5.90 5.77
CA LYS A 107 -18.19 -5.69 6.77
C LYS A 107 -18.75 -5.48 8.17
N ASP A 108 -19.86 -4.76 8.33
CA ASP A 108 -20.50 -4.61 9.64
C ASP A 108 -21.09 -5.93 10.13
N ASP A 109 -21.72 -6.70 9.24
CA ASP A 109 -22.31 -7.99 9.57
C ASP A 109 -21.24 -9.05 9.93
N ILE A 110 -20.08 -9.04 9.27
CA ILE A 110 -18.94 -9.90 9.61
C ILE A 110 -18.31 -9.48 10.95
N VAL A 111 -17.98 -8.19 11.13
CA VAL A 111 -17.31 -7.70 12.36
C VAL A 111 -18.21 -7.84 13.59
N SER A 112 -19.52 -7.65 13.43
CA SER A 112 -20.48 -7.87 14.53
C SER A 112 -20.73 -9.36 14.84
N GLY A 113 -20.22 -10.28 14.02
CA GLY A 113 -20.43 -11.72 14.16
C GLY A 113 -21.80 -12.21 13.69
N ARG A 114 -22.57 -11.39 12.98
CA ARG A 114 -23.84 -11.80 12.36
C ARG A 114 -23.59 -12.79 11.21
N ILE A 115 -22.58 -12.52 10.39
CA ILE A 115 -22.08 -13.47 9.39
C ILE A 115 -20.90 -14.18 10.03
N TYR A 116 -20.99 -15.50 10.13
CA TYR A 116 -19.86 -16.32 10.54
C TYR A 116 -18.73 -16.19 9.51
N CYS A 117 -17.51 -15.96 10.00
CA CYS A 117 -16.32 -15.86 9.18
C CYS A 117 -15.18 -16.61 9.86
N PRO A 118 -14.57 -17.62 9.22
CA PRO A 118 -13.38 -18.28 9.72
C PRO A 118 -12.24 -17.29 9.96
N ALA A 119 -11.35 -17.59 10.91
CA ALA A 119 -10.30 -16.65 11.31
C ALA A 119 -9.32 -16.30 10.18
N GLU A 120 -8.93 -17.29 9.35
CA GLU A 120 -8.05 -17.06 8.20
C GLU A 120 -8.67 -16.10 7.19
N THR A 121 -9.94 -16.33 6.82
CA THR A 121 -10.71 -15.46 5.94
C THR A 121 -10.91 -14.08 6.58
N ALA A 122 -11.14 -13.99 7.89
CA ALA A 122 -11.32 -12.73 8.59
C ALA A 122 -10.06 -11.87 8.56
N VAL A 123 -8.86 -12.47 8.73
CA VAL A 123 -7.58 -11.76 8.60
C VAL A 123 -7.37 -11.24 7.17
N LEU A 124 -7.68 -12.06 6.17
CA LEU A 124 -7.60 -11.64 4.77
C LEU A 124 -8.56 -10.49 4.46
N LEU A 125 -9.83 -10.58 4.88
CA LEU A 125 -10.80 -9.50 4.74
C LEU A 125 -10.39 -8.22 5.49
N ALA A 126 -9.80 -8.35 6.68
CA ALA A 126 -9.27 -7.23 7.44
C ALA A 126 -8.13 -6.51 6.70
N SER A 127 -7.32 -7.23 5.92
CA SER A 127 -6.26 -6.63 5.09
C SER A 127 -6.84 -5.73 3.99
N TYR A 128 -7.90 -6.16 3.30
CA TYR A 128 -8.59 -5.32 2.31
C TYR A 128 -9.31 -4.15 3.00
N GLN A 129 -9.90 -4.36 4.18
CA GLN A 129 -10.49 -3.28 4.96
C GLN A 129 -9.47 -2.21 5.37
N TYR A 130 -8.23 -2.59 5.65
CA TYR A 130 -7.15 -1.64 5.87
C TYR A 130 -6.91 -0.80 4.62
N LEU A 131 -6.74 -1.42 3.45
CA LEU A 131 -6.52 -0.74 2.17
C LEU A 131 -7.67 0.21 1.80
N ILE A 132 -8.91 -0.15 2.10
CA ILE A 132 -10.09 0.67 1.82
C ILE A 132 -10.14 1.93 2.71
N ARG A 133 -9.58 1.84 3.93
CA ARG A 133 -9.56 2.93 4.92
C ARG A 133 -8.33 3.81 4.83
N SER A 134 -7.17 3.23 4.53
CA SER A 134 -6.00 4.01 4.18
C SER A 134 -6.28 4.66 2.83
N GLU A 135 -6.54 5.96 2.82
CA GLU A 135 -6.37 6.73 1.58
C GLU A 135 -5.00 6.34 1.00
N GLY A 136 -4.96 5.96 -0.28
CA GLY A 136 -3.86 5.24 -0.94
C GLY A 136 -2.53 5.99 -1.04
N ASN A 137 -2.18 6.78 -0.04
CA ASN A 137 -0.86 7.30 0.19
C ASN A 137 0.00 6.18 0.76
N GLY A 138 1.15 5.98 0.12
CA GLY A 138 2.20 5.05 0.53
C GLY A 138 2.57 5.19 2.02
N PRO A 139 3.43 4.29 2.51
CA PRO A 139 3.65 4.10 3.95
C PRO A 139 3.91 5.44 4.63
N SER A 140 2.91 5.98 5.32
CA SER A 140 3.11 7.16 6.13
C SER A 140 4.10 6.78 7.22
N THR A 141 5.11 7.62 7.41
CA THR A 141 6.23 7.38 8.32
C THR A 141 5.80 7.29 9.80
N VAL A 142 4.53 7.54 10.11
CA VAL A 142 3.94 7.33 11.44
C VAL A 142 2.65 6.54 11.31
N ARG A 143 2.79 5.22 11.45
CA ARG A 143 1.67 4.29 11.47
C ARG A 143 0.98 4.33 12.83
N LYS A 144 -0.31 4.67 12.85
CA LYS A 144 -1.15 4.52 14.05
C LYS A 144 -1.52 3.04 14.25
N PRO A 145 -1.45 2.51 15.49
CA PRO A 145 -1.90 1.15 15.79
C PRO A 145 -3.35 0.93 15.34
N LEU A 146 -3.62 -0.27 14.82
CA LEU A 146 -4.97 -0.64 14.40
C LEU A 146 -5.81 -1.00 15.61
N ASN A 147 -7.00 -0.40 15.71
CA ASN A 147 -8.00 -0.89 16.64
C ASN A 147 -8.63 -2.18 16.08
N ILE A 148 -8.06 -3.33 16.42
CA ILE A 148 -8.43 -4.66 15.90
C ILE A 148 -9.90 -5.01 16.11
N SER A 149 -10.55 -4.50 17.16
CA SER A 149 -11.99 -4.71 17.37
C SER A 149 -12.88 -4.14 16.26
N LYS A 150 -12.37 -3.22 15.44
CA LYS A 150 -13.07 -2.67 14.26
C LYS A 150 -12.84 -3.48 12.98
N TYR A 151 -11.98 -4.48 13.03
CA TYR A 151 -11.55 -5.31 11.89
C TYR A 151 -11.92 -6.77 12.05
N LEU A 152 -11.79 -7.32 13.26
CA LEU A 152 -12.08 -8.72 13.57
C LEU A 152 -13.21 -8.80 14.58
N SER A 153 -14.08 -9.79 14.41
CA SER A 153 -15.16 -10.07 15.35
C SER A 153 -14.64 -10.61 16.68
N THR A 154 -15.42 -10.43 17.75
CA THR A 154 -15.10 -10.96 19.08
C THR A 154 -14.83 -12.47 19.04
N ASN A 155 -15.67 -13.23 18.33
CA ASN A 155 -15.52 -14.69 18.21
C ASN A 155 -14.17 -15.11 17.62
N VAL A 156 -13.69 -14.42 16.58
CA VAL A 156 -12.39 -14.72 15.95
C VAL A 156 -11.24 -14.35 16.89
N ARG A 157 -11.33 -13.18 17.55
CA ARG A 157 -10.32 -12.70 18.49
C ARG A 157 -10.17 -13.63 19.68
N GLU A 158 -11.27 -14.17 20.21
CA GLU A 158 -11.28 -15.05 21.38
C GLU A 158 -10.93 -16.51 21.05
N GLN A 159 -11.03 -16.91 19.77
CA GLN A 159 -10.67 -18.28 19.33
C GLN A 159 -9.17 -18.57 19.49
N TYR A 160 -8.32 -17.55 19.43
CA TYR A 160 -6.87 -17.67 19.58
C TYR A 160 -6.40 -16.76 20.72
N ASN A 161 -5.52 -17.26 21.58
CA ASN A 161 -4.94 -16.48 22.68
C ASN A 161 -3.83 -15.53 22.17
N LEU A 162 -4.19 -14.63 21.26
CA LEU A 162 -3.29 -13.65 20.64
C LEU A 162 -3.61 -12.24 21.14
N THR A 163 -2.59 -11.39 21.27
CA THR A 163 -2.79 -9.97 21.60
C THR A 163 -3.30 -9.19 20.39
N ASP A 164 -3.82 -7.97 20.63
CA ASP A 164 -4.26 -7.09 19.54
C ASP A 164 -3.07 -6.73 18.62
N GLU A 165 -1.85 -6.60 19.16
CA GLU A 165 -0.63 -6.35 18.37
C GLU A 165 -0.26 -7.55 17.47
N GLU A 166 -0.42 -8.78 17.95
CA GLU A 166 -0.17 -9.98 17.16
C GLU A 166 -1.19 -10.15 16.03
N TRP A 167 -2.47 -9.84 16.30
CA TRP A 167 -3.50 -9.76 15.27
C TRP A 167 -3.20 -8.67 14.25
N GLU A 168 -2.77 -7.48 14.69
CA GLU A 168 -2.32 -6.41 13.81
C GLU A 168 -1.18 -6.87 12.91
N ALA A 169 -0.16 -7.52 13.46
CA ALA A 169 0.96 -8.05 12.69
C ALA A 169 0.50 -9.02 11.58
N LYS A 170 -0.43 -9.94 11.90
CA LYS A 170 -1.01 -10.86 10.91
C LYS A 170 -1.75 -10.14 9.78
N VAL A 171 -2.61 -9.18 10.12
CA VAL A 171 -3.34 -8.38 9.12
C VAL A 171 -2.36 -7.67 8.19
N MET A 172 -1.26 -7.13 8.74
CA MET A 172 -0.31 -6.35 7.96
C MET A 172 0.63 -7.15 7.10
N ASN A 173 0.98 -8.35 7.55
CA ASN A 173 1.67 -9.30 6.70
C ASN A 173 0.80 -9.67 5.49
N CYS A 174 -0.52 -9.68 5.64
CA CYS A 174 -1.41 -9.84 4.49
C CYS A 174 -1.46 -8.57 3.63
N VAL A 175 -1.54 -7.36 4.23
CA VAL A 175 -1.52 -6.08 3.50
C VAL A 175 -0.26 -5.94 2.62
N SER A 176 0.91 -6.37 3.09
CA SER A 176 2.16 -6.26 2.33
C SER A 176 2.16 -7.07 1.03
N SER A 177 1.27 -8.07 0.92
CA SER A 177 1.07 -8.88 -0.28
C SER A 177 0.23 -8.18 -1.36
N HIS A 178 -0.54 -7.13 -1.00
CA HIS A 178 -1.50 -6.44 -1.87
C HIS A 178 -0.94 -5.15 -2.52
N LYS A 179 0.31 -5.19 -2.97
CA LYS A 179 1.00 -3.99 -3.49
C LYS A 179 0.21 -3.34 -4.63
N ASN A 180 0.10 -2.01 -4.58
CA ASN A 180 -0.53 -1.16 -5.60
C ASN A 180 -2.01 -1.48 -5.89
N MET A 181 -2.70 -2.17 -4.98
CA MET A 181 -4.14 -2.40 -5.09
C MET A 181 -4.91 -1.10 -4.81
N SER A 182 -5.91 -0.82 -5.64
CA SER A 182 -6.75 0.36 -5.44
C SER A 182 -7.90 0.11 -4.48
N LYS A 183 -8.51 1.20 -3.99
CA LYS A 183 -9.69 1.13 -3.12
C LYS A 183 -10.86 0.36 -3.76
N ASP A 184 -11.18 0.64 -5.03
CA ASP A 184 -12.27 -0.06 -5.74
C ASP A 184 -11.95 -1.55 -5.92
N ASP A 185 -10.70 -1.89 -6.23
CA ASP A 185 -10.30 -3.30 -6.40
C ASP A 185 -10.27 -4.05 -5.06
N ALA A 186 -9.82 -3.41 -3.99
CA ALA A 186 -9.92 -3.96 -2.63
C ALA A 186 -11.37 -4.16 -2.19
N VAL A 187 -12.29 -3.26 -2.55
CA VAL A 187 -13.74 -3.42 -2.31
C VAL A 187 -14.29 -4.61 -3.10
N LYS A 188 -13.96 -4.73 -4.40
CA LYS A 188 -14.37 -5.87 -5.23
C LYS A 188 -13.90 -7.18 -4.63
N GLU A 189 -12.62 -7.25 -4.25
CA GLU A 189 -12.01 -8.47 -3.73
C GLU A 189 -12.56 -8.84 -2.34
N TYR A 190 -12.81 -7.85 -1.48
CA TYR A 190 -13.50 -8.06 -0.20
C TYR A 190 -14.87 -8.72 -0.41
N ILE A 191 -15.69 -8.16 -1.30
CA ILE A 191 -17.03 -8.70 -1.57
C ILE A 191 -16.92 -10.07 -2.25
N ARG A 192 -15.97 -10.24 -3.18
CA ARG A 192 -15.73 -11.51 -3.89
C ARG A 192 -15.42 -12.64 -2.93
N ILE A 193 -14.63 -12.40 -1.88
CA ILE A 193 -14.31 -13.42 -0.87
C ILE A 193 -15.48 -13.59 0.09
N ALA A 194 -16.11 -12.49 0.52
CA ALA A 194 -17.21 -12.55 1.47
C ALA A 194 -18.45 -13.27 0.92
N GLN A 195 -18.65 -13.28 -0.41
CA GLN A 195 -19.77 -13.97 -1.06
C GLN A 195 -19.76 -15.48 -0.81
N ASP A 196 -18.57 -16.07 -0.58
CA ASP A 196 -18.39 -17.51 -0.40
C ASP A 196 -18.70 -17.94 1.06
N LEU A 197 -18.96 -17.00 1.97
CA LEU A 197 -19.38 -17.30 3.34
C LEU A 197 -20.82 -17.80 3.34
N GLU A 198 -21.11 -18.87 4.11
CA GLU A 198 -22.39 -19.58 4.04
C GLU A 198 -23.59 -18.73 4.47
N MET A 199 -23.35 -17.71 5.30
CA MET A 199 -24.38 -16.79 5.79
C MET A 199 -24.48 -15.50 4.96
N PHE A 200 -23.65 -15.34 3.92
CA PHE A 200 -23.64 -14.16 3.08
C PHE A 200 -24.98 -13.96 2.37
N GLY A 201 -25.58 -12.78 2.53
CA GLY A 201 -26.85 -12.44 1.88
C GLY A 201 -28.07 -13.21 2.38
N VAL A 202 -27.93 -14.05 3.41
CA VAL A 202 -29.04 -14.84 3.97
C VAL A 202 -29.74 -14.07 5.09
N THR A 203 -31.05 -13.83 4.93
CA THR A 203 -31.87 -13.28 6.01
C THR A 203 -32.56 -14.41 6.78
N PHE A 204 -32.20 -14.59 8.06
CA PHE A 204 -32.71 -15.66 8.90
C PHE A 204 -33.99 -15.29 9.68
N PHE A 205 -34.93 -16.22 9.74
CA PHE A 205 -36.16 -16.14 10.55
C PHE A 205 -36.35 -17.41 11.36
N LYS A 206 -36.67 -17.28 12.65
CA LYS A 206 -37.11 -18.41 13.47
C LYS A 206 -38.49 -18.87 13.02
N ILE A 207 -38.62 -20.15 12.71
CA ILE A 207 -39.88 -20.76 12.28
C ILE A 207 -40.12 -22.09 12.99
N LYS A 208 -41.35 -22.59 12.92
CA LYS A 208 -41.72 -23.93 13.37
C LYS A 208 -42.36 -24.72 12.24
N ASN A 209 -42.01 -25.99 12.09
CA ASN A 209 -42.71 -26.89 11.17
C ASN A 209 -44.08 -27.33 11.75
N GLU A 210 -44.83 -28.16 10.99
CA GLU A 210 -46.11 -28.72 11.47
C GLU A 210 -45.98 -29.59 12.73
N LYS A 211 -44.81 -30.19 12.94
CA LYS A 211 -44.47 -30.97 14.15
C LYS A 211 -44.02 -30.09 15.33
N LYS A 212 -44.08 -28.75 15.19
CA LYS A 212 -43.64 -27.74 16.17
C LYS A 212 -42.14 -27.79 16.50
N THR A 213 -41.32 -28.38 15.64
CA THR A 213 -39.85 -28.31 15.75
C THR A 213 -39.38 -26.91 15.39
N ASP A 214 -38.53 -26.32 16.23
CA ASP A 214 -37.84 -25.06 15.95
C ASP A 214 -36.82 -25.25 14.83
N LEU A 215 -36.84 -24.35 13.86
CA LEU A 215 -35.98 -24.35 12.67
C LEU A 215 -35.66 -22.90 12.28
N TRP A 216 -34.70 -22.72 11.39
CA TRP A 216 -34.48 -21.44 10.72
C TRP A 216 -34.92 -21.49 9.27
N LEU A 217 -35.57 -20.41 8.83
CA LEU A 217 -35.77 -20.10 7.42
C LEU A 217 -34.70 -19.08 7.02
N GLY A 218 -33.90 -19.39 6.02
CA GLY A 218 -33.07 -18.42 5.30
C GLY A 218 -33.75 -17.99 4.01
N ILE A 219 -33.68 -16.70 3.71
CA ILE A 219 -34.12 -16.12 2.43
C ILE A 219 -32.89 -15.46 1.81
N ASP A 220 -32.55 -15.83 0.58
CA ASP A 220 -31.42 -15.26 -0.15
C ASP A 220 -31.79 -14.96 -1.62
N ALA A 221 -30.78 -14.63 -2.43
CA ALA A 221 -30.95 -14.33 -3.85
C ALA A 221 -31.34 -15.56 -4.69
N LEU A 222 -31.10 -16.78 -4.21
CA LEU A 222 -31.27 -18.04 -4.93
C LEU A 222 -32.59 -18.75 -4.59
N GLY A 223 -33.09 -18.61 -3.36
CA GLY A 223 -34.32 -19.26 -2.92
C GLY A 223 -34.66 -19.11 -1.44
N LEU A 224 -35.37 -20.13 -0.94
CA LEU A 224 -35.66 -20.33 0.47
C LEU A 224 -34.91 -21.55 1.00
N ASN A 225 -34.30 -21.41 2.17
CA ASN A 225 -33.50 -22.47 2.79
C ASN A 225 -34.05 -22.80 4.19
N ILE A 226 -34.10 -24.08 4.54
CA ILE A 226 -34.49 -24.56 5.87
C ILE A 226 -33.27 -25.13 6.56
N TYR A 227 -32.99 -24.64 7.77
CA TYR A 227 -31.85 -25.05 8.58
C TYR A 227 -32.33 -25.62 9.91
N GLU A 228 -31.52 -26.49 10.50
CA GLU A 228 -31.69 -26.93 11.88
C GLU A 228 -31.46 -25.75 12.84
N TYR A 229 -32.06 -25.80 14.03
CA TYR A 229 -32.02 -24.68 14.97
C TYR A 229 -30.60 -24.34 15.47
N ASP A 230 -29.73 -25.33 15.55
CA ASP A 230 -28.35 -25.29 16.04
C ASP A 230 -27.30 -25.10 14.94
N ASN A 231 -27.68 -25.14 13.66
CA ASN A 231 -26.74 -24.99 12.54
C ASN A 231 -27.31 -24.09 11.43
N GLN A 232 -26.87 -22.83 11.38
CA GLN A 232 -27.24 -21.87 10.34
C GLN A 232 -26.29 -21.87 9.12
N LEU A 233 -25.24 -22.69 9.13
CA LEU A 233 -24.23 -22.72 8.06
C LEU A 233 -24.65 -23.65 6.92
N ALA A 234 -25.28 -24.79 7.24
CA ALA A 234 -25.64 -25.79 6.23
C ALA A 234 -27.17 -25.97 6.13
N PRO A 235 -27.80 -25.60 5.01
CA PRO A 235 -29.23 -25.84 4.82
C PRO A 235 -29.51 -27.34 4.65
N LYS A 236 -30.62 -27.80 5.23
CA LYS A 236 -31.13 -29.18 5.05
C LYS A 236 -32.01 -29.33 3.83
N VAL A 237 -32.79 -28.28 3.54
CA VAL A 237 -33.72 -28.27 2.42
C VAL A 237 -33.65 -26.90 1.77
N THR A 238 -33.53 -26.88 0.44
CA THR A 238 -33.50 -25.66 -0.36
C THR A 238 -34.64 -25.70 -1.37
N PHE A 239 -35.32 -24.57 -1.52
CA PHE A 239 -36.38 -24.34 -2.49
C PHE A 239 -35.94 -23.20 -3.41
N PRO A 240 -35.36 -23.52 -4.58
CA PRO A 240 -34.98 -22.54 -5.58
C PRO A 240 -36.17 -21.68 -6.03
N TRP A 241 -35.92 -20.43 -6.40
CA TRP A 241 -36.99 -19.52 -6.83
C TRP A 241 -37.79 -20.04 -8.04
N ASN A 242 -37.17 -20.74 -9.00
CA ASN A 242 -37.87 -21.35 -10.15
C ASN A 242 -38.81 -22.51 -9.77
N GLU A 243 -38.70 -23.06 -8.57
CA GLU A 243 -39.57 -24.14 -8.09
C GLU A 243 -40.77 -23.62 -7.29
N ILE A 244 -40.84 -22.31 -7.02
CA ILE A 244 -41.88 -21.70 -6.19
C ILE A 244 -42.92 -21.02 -7.08
N GLN A 245 -44.16 -21.52 -7.05
CA GLN A 245 -45.28 -20.91 -7.78
C GLN A 245 -45.86 -19.71 -7.03
N LYS A 246 -46.08 -19.89 -5.71
CA LYS A 246 -46.79 -18.90 -4.91
C LYS A 246 -46.40 -18.98 -3.44
N LEU A 247 -46.17 -17.80 -2.87
CA LEU A 247 -45.99 -17.60 -1.43
C LEU A 247 -47.23 -16.92 -0.87
N SER A 248 -47.70 -17.39 0.29
CA SER A 248 -48.83 -16.78 0.97
C SER A 248 -48.80 -17.08 2.46
N TYR A 249 -49.53 -16.31 3.25
CA TYR A 249 -49.66 -16.56 4.68
C TYR A 249 -51.08 -16.26 5.17
N SER A 250 -51.47 -16.90 6.26
CA SER A 250 -52.68 -16.62 7.02
C SER A 250 -52.32 -16.53 8.50
N ARG A 251 -52.44 -15.33 9.08
CA ARG A 251 -51.92 -15.00 10.42
C ARG A 251 -50.43 -15.34 10.54
N ASN A 252 -50.09 -16.37 11.32
CA ASN A 252 -48.72 -16.83 11.50
C ASN A 252 -48.40 -18.13 10.74
N LYS A 253 -49.34 -18.66 9.95
CA LYS A 253 -49.15 -19.86 9.12
C LYS A 253 -48.73 -19.44 7.72
N PHE A 254 -47.58 -19.91 7.26
CA PHE A 254 -47.00 -19.59 5.96
C PHE A 254 -47.07 -20.80 5.02
N PHE A 255 -47.31 -20.55 3.74
CA PHE A 255 -47.47 -21.55 2.70
C PHE A 255 -46.54 -21.26 1.52
N VAL A 256 -45.74 -22.24 1.15
CA VAL A 256 -44.88 -22.24 -0.05
C VAL A 256 -45.43 -23.29 -1.00
N LYS A 257 -46.07 -22.83 -2.07
CA LYS A 257 -46.65 -23.71 -3.09
C LYS A 257 -45.63 -23.94 -4.21
N PRO A 258 -45.25 -25.18 -4.50
CA PRO A 258 -44.33 -25.48 -5.59
C PRO A 258 -44.99 -25.27 -6.98
N VAL A 259 -44.17 -25.16 -8.02
CA VAL A 259 -44.62 -25.11 -9.42
C VAL A 259 -45.24 -26.44 -9.85
N GLU A 260 -44.68 -27.56 -9.42
CA GLU A 260 -45.21 -28.88 -9.71
C GLU A 260 -46.58 -29.06 -9.04
N ALA A 261 -47.61 -29.39 -9.82
CA ALA A 261 -48.98 -29.53 -9.32
C ALA A 261 -49.13 -30.68 -8.31
N SER A 262 -48.31 -31.73 -8.43
CA SER A 262 -48.18 -32.85 -7.48
C SER A 262 -47.30 -32.53 -6.27
N GLY A 263 -46.57 -31.42 -6.30
CA GLY A 263 -45.62 -31.06 -5.25
C GLY A 263 -46.32 -30.75 -3.92
N LYS A 264 -45.79 -31.31 -2.83
CA LYS A 264 -46.32 -31.07 -1.48
C LYS A 264 -46.11 -29.60 -1.09
N VAL A 265 -47.20 -28.92 -0.72
CA VAL A 265 -47.13 -27.55 -0.18
C VAL A 265 -46.35 -27.56 1.14
N LEU A 266 -45.26 -26.81 1.20
CA LEU A 266 -44.52 -26.61 2.45
C LEU A 266 -45.27 -25.62 3.34
N VAL A 267 -45.43 -26.00 4.60
CA VAL A 267 -46.14 -25.22 5.60
C VAL A 267 -45.26 -25.05 6.83
N PHE A 268 -45.10 -23.81 7.27
CA PHE A 268 -44.41 -23.48 8.52
C PHE A 268 -45.12 -22.35 9.26
N TYR A 269 -44.75 -22.14 10.51
CA TYR A 269 -45.36 -21.18 11.42
C TYR A 269 -44.31 -20.18 11.90
N THR A 270 -44.68 -18.90 11.93
CA THR A 270 -43.86 -17.82 12.49
C THR A 270 -44.34 -17.47 13.90
N ASP A 271 -43.54 -16.69 14.61
CA ASP A 271 -43.87 -16.11 15.93
C ASP A 271 -45.07 -15.14 15.87
N SER A 272 -45.21 -14.41 14.75
CA SER A 272 -46.20 -13.36 14.60
C SER A 272 -46.64 -13.14 13.15
N THR A 273 -47.82 -12.54 12.97
CA THR A 273 -48.30 -12.10 11.64
C THR A 273 -47.38 -11.04 11.01
N HIS A 274 -46.67 -10.26 11.82
CA HIS A 274 -45.70 -9.27 11.33
C HIS A 274 -44.53 -9.96 10.63
N THR A 275 -43.97 -11.00 11.25
CA THR A 275 -42.88 -11.80 10.69
C THR A 275 -43.30 -12.52 9.42
N SER A 276 -44.50 -13.13 9.40
CA SER A 276 -45.07 -13.72 8.18
C SER A 276 -45.16 -12.71 7.02
N LYS A 277 -45.60 -11.48 7.31
CA LYS A 277 -45.64 -10.40 6.31
C LYS A 277 -44.25 -9.97 5.84
N LEU A 278 -43.29 -9.88 6.76
CA LEU A 278 -41.90 -9.51 6.46
C LEU A 278 -41.24 -10.56 5.55
N ILE A 279 -41.39 -11.85 5.89
CA ILE A 279 -40.94 -12.97 5.06
C ILE A 279 -41.54 -12.84 3.66
N LEU A 280 -42.87 -12.69 3.53
CA LEU A 280 -43.52 -12.55 2.23
C LEU A 280 -42.94 -11.39 1.41
N ASN A 281 -42.75 -10.23 2.03
CA ASN A 281 -42.23 -9.04 1.35
C ASN A 281 -40.77 -9.21 0.89
N LEU A 282 -39.92 -9.85 1.69
CA LEU A 282 -38.53 -10.11 1.32
C LEU A 282 -38.45 -11.18 0.23
N SER A 283 -39.17 -12.29 0.37
CA SER A 283 -39.22 -13.35 -0.65
C SER A 283 -39.78 -12.83 -1.97
N THR A 284 -40.83 -12.00 -1.96
CA THR A 284 -41.38 -11.41 -3.19
C THR A 284 -40.37 -10.51 -3.89
N GLY A 285 -39.58 -9.74 -3.14
CA GLY A 285 -38.53 -8.90 -3.70
C GLY A 285 -37.38 -9.71 -4.30
N ASN A 286 -36.88 -10.72 -3.58
CA ASN A 286 -35.84 -11.62 -4.08
C ASN A 286 -36.31 -12.39 -5.32
N HIS A 287 -37.50 -12.98 -5.29
CA HIS A 287 -38.08 -13.69 -6.43
C HIS A 287 -38.26 -12.77 -7.66
N LYS A 288 -38.62 -11.49 -7.45
CA LYS A 288 -38.69 -10.50 -8.54
C LYS A 288 -37.31 -10.23 -9.16
N LEU A 289 -36.28 -10.03 -8.34
CA LEU A 289 -34.91 -9.81 -8.84
C LEU A 289 -34.35 -11.04 -9.53
N TYR A 290 -34.60 -12.23 -8.98
CA TYR A 290 -34.31 -13.51 -9.61
C TYR A 290 -34.91 -13.59 -11.03
N ALA A 291 -36.18 -13.24 -11.19
CA ALA A 291 -36.84 -13.24 -12.50
C ALA A 291 -36.23 -12.21 -13.47
N ILE A 292 -35.83 -11.03 -12.97
CA ILE A 292 -35.19 -9.99 -13.77
C ILE A 292 -33.82 -10.46 -14.30
N ARG A 293 -33.01 -11.13 -13.49
CA ARG A 293 -31.68 -11.65 -13.89
C ARG A 293 -31.72 -12.68 -15.02
N ARG A 294 -32.87 -13.30 -15.24
CA ARG A 294 -33.09 -14.30 -16.31
C ARG A 294 -33.62 -13.69 -17.60
N GLN A 295 -33.80 -12.37 -17.62
CA GLN A 295 -34.12 -11.58 -18.80
C GLN A 295 -32.87 -10.85 -19.28
N PRO A 296 -32.80 -10.44 -20.55
CA PRO A 296 -31.75 -9.54 -21.01
C PRO A 296 -31.72 -8.24 -20.20
N ASP A 297 -30.52 -7.69 -19.99
CA ASP A 297 -30.32 -6.41 -19.32
C ASP A 297 -31.20 -5.32 -19.94
N SER A 298 -31.80 -4.48 -19.09
CA SER A 298 -32.50 -3.29 -19.56
C SER A 298 -31.51 -2.32 -20.23
N ILE A 299 -32.03 -1.44 -21.10
CA ILE A 299 -31.22 -0.41 -21.77
C ILE A 299 -30.45 0.45 -20.74
N GLU A 300 -31.10 0.76 -19.61
CA GLU A 300 -30.48 1.50 -18.51
C GLU A 300 -29.29 0.73 -17.92
N VAL A 301 -29.44 -0.56 -17.61
CA VAL A 301 -28.35 -1.40 -17.07
C VAL A 301 -27.21 -1.55 -18.09
N GLN A 302 -27.53 -1.74 -19.38
CA GLN A 302 -26.52 -1.80 -20.44
C GLN A 302 -25.71 -0.50 -20.52
N GLN A 303 -26.37 0.66 -20.48
CA GLN A 303 -25.68 1.96 -20.45
C GLN A 303 -24.83 2.14 -19.19
N MET A 304 -25.29 1.64 -18.04
CA MET A 304 -24.48 1.65 -16.80
C MET A 304 -23.21 0.81 -16.98
N LYS A 305 -23.30 -0.40 -17.53
CA LYS A 305 -22.16 -1.30 -17.78
C LYS A 305 -21.15 -0.69 -18.77
N VAL A 306 -21.62 -0.13 -19.88
CA VAL A 306 -20.75 0.55 -20.86
C VAL A 306 -19.98 1.69 -20.21
N LYS A 307 -20.67 2.59 -19.50
CA LYS A 307 -20.03 3.71 -18.80
C LYS A 307 -19.05 3.26 -17.70
N ALA A 308 -19.38 2.20 -16.97
CA ALA A 308 -18.49 1.63 -15.96
C ALA A 308 -17.21 1.06 -16.60
N LYS A 309 -17.34 0.36 -17.74
CA LYS A 309 -16.21 -0.17 -18.48
C LYS A 309 -15.32 0.94 -19.06
N GLU A 310 -15.90 1.98 -19.65
CA GLU A 310 -15.15 3.14 -20.14
C GLU A 310 -14.34 3.81 -19.02
N ARG A 311 -14.97 4.05 -17.86
CA ARG A 311 -14.29 4.61 -16.68
C ARG A 311 -13.17 3.69 -16.18
N GLN A 312 -13.38 2.37 -16.20
CA GLN A 312 -12.35 1.41 -15.83
C GLN A 312 -11.15 1.51 -16.77
N THR A 313 -11.37 1.49 -18.09
CA THR A 313 -10.30 1.60 -19.08
C THR A 313 -9.50 2.91 -18.95
N ILE A 314 -10.18 4.03 -18.70
CA ILE A 314 -9.50 5.32 -18.46
C ILE A 314 -8.61 5.25 -17.21
N ARG A 315 -9.13 4.73 -16.09
CA ARG A 315 -8.37 4.60 -14.84
C ARG A 315 -7.18 3.65 -14.98
N ASP A 316 -7.34 2.56 -15.71
CA ASP A 316 -6.27 1.58 -15.93
C ASP A 316 -5.16 2.20 -16.78
N ALA A 317 -5.50 2.95 -17.83
CA ALA A 317 -4.53 3.68 -18.64
C ALA A 317 -3.80 4.78 -17.84
N GLU A 318 -4.51 5.53 -16.97
CA GLU A 318 -3.90 6.51 -16.07
C GLU A 318 -2.91 5.85 -15.09
N ARG A 319 -3.27 4.69 -14.53
CA ARG A 319 -2.39 3.94 -13.62
C ARG A 319 -1.16 3.39 -14.32
N GLU A 320 -1.31 2.85 -15.52
CA GLU A 320 -0.20 2.35 -16.31
C GLU A 320 0.78 3.47 -16.64
N LYS A 321 0.26 4.65 -17.02
CA LYS A 321 1.07 5.84 -17.26
C LYS A 321 1.82 6.29 -16.01
N LEU A 322 1.15 6.35 -14.86
CA LEU A 322 1.78 6.73 -13.59
C LEU A 322 2.86 5.72 -13.17
N ARG A 323 2.62 4.42 -13.38
CA ARG A 323 3.60 3.37 -13.08
C ARG A 323 4.83 3.51 -13.97
N ALA A 324 4.64 3.70 -15.27
CA ALA A 324 5.75 3.92 -16.20
C ALA A 324 6.57 5.17 -15.84
N GLU A 325 5.91 6.24 -15.39
CA GLU A 325 6.58 7.45 -14.89
C GLU A 325 7.41 7.18 -13.62
N GLN A 326 6.86 6.43 -12.66
CA GLN A 326 7.56 6.03 -11.43
C GLN A 326 8.79 5.15 -11.74
N GLU A 327 8.64 4.14 -12.60
CA GLU A 327 9.73 3.26 -13.00
C GLU A 327 10.83 4.05 -13.75
N ALA A 328 10.46 4.94 -14.66
CA ALA A 328 11.41 5.80 -15.36
C ALA A 328 12.16 6.73 -14.39
N ARG A 329 11.46 7.26 -13.38
CA ARG A 329 12.07 8.09 -12.34
C ARG A 329 13.04 7.31 -11.47
N GLU A 330 12.69 6.10 -11.04
CA GLU A 330 13.59 5.23 -10.26
C GLU A 330 14.87 4.91 -11.04
N VAL A 331 14.75 4.61 -12.34
CA VAL A 331 15.91 4.38 -13.22
C VAL A 331 16.78 5.65 -13.33
N MET A 332 16.15 6.82 -13.49
CA MET A 332 16.87 8.09 -13.58
C MET A 332 17.58 8.45 -12.27
N GLU A 333 16.92 8.27 -11.13
CA GLU A 333 17.49 8.49 -9.79
C GLU A 333 18.68 7.55 -9.54
N LYS A 334 18.56 6.27 -9.91
CA LYS A 334 19.69 5.33 -9.83
C LYS A 334 20.85 5.75 -10.73
N ARG A 335 20.58 6.16 -11.98
CA ARG A 335 21.61 6.64 -12.90
C ARG A 335 22.32 7.88 -12.35
N LEU A 336 21.58 8.80 -11.73
CA LEU A 336 22.15 9.98 -11.07
C LEU A 336 23.06 9.56 -9.89
N GLN A 337 22.62 8.63 -9.05
CA GLN A 337 23.42 8.11 -7.94
C GLN A 337 24.71 7.44 -8.42
N ASP A 338 24.62 6.60 -9.46
CA ASP A 338 25.79 5.95 -10.06
C ASP A 338 26.77 6.98 -10.63
N MET A 339 26.26 8.02 -11.31
CA MET A 339 27.08 9.11 -11.83
C MET A 339 27.73 9.94 -10.72
N GLN A 340 27.00 10.26 -9.65
CA GLN A 340 27.53 10.96 -8.48
C GLN A 340 28.65 10.16 -7.80
N ARG A 341 28.46 8.84 -7.66
CA ARG A 341 29.46 7.94 -7.11
C ARG A 341 30.73 7.93 -7.98
N LEU A 342 30.58 7.82 -9.30
CA LEU A 342 31.71 7.85 -10.22
C LEU A 342 32.46 9.19 -10.13
N MET A 343 31.73 10.31 -10.04
CA MET A 343 32.35 11.63 -9.84
C MET A 343 33.15 11.70 -8.54
N GLN A 344 32.61 11.17 -7.44
CA GLN A 344 33.32 11.12 -6.16
C GLN A 344 34.56 10.22 -6.22
N GLU A 345 34.45 9.03 -6.82
CA GLU A 345 35.59 8.12 -6.99
C GLU A 345 36.72 8.77 -7.82
N ASN A 346 36.35 9.53 -8.87
CA ASN A 346 37.29 10.30 -9.68
C ASN A 346 37.91 11.47 -8.91
N GLU A 347 37.14 12.24 -8.14
CA GLU A 347 37.65 13.33 -7.30
C GLU A 347 38.63 12.82 -6.25
N GLU A 348 38.32 11.69 -5.61
CA GLU A 348 39.23 11.04 -4.67
C GLU A 348 40.51 10.52 -5.36
N ALA A 349 40.40 9.97 -6.57
CA ALA A 349 41.56 9.56 -7.36
C ALA A 349 42.46 10.75 -7.74
N PHE A 350 41.85 11.86 -8.14
CA PHE A 350 42.53 13.11 -8.43
C PHE A 350 43.26 13.63 -7.19
N ALA A 351 42.59 13.70 -6.03
CA ALA A 351 43.20 14.14 -4.77
C ALA A 351 44.36 13.24 -4.32
N ARG A 352 44.24 11.90 -4.48
CA ARG A 352 45.34 10.97 -4.21
C ARG A 352 46.54 11.25 -5.09
N THR A 353 46.33 11.42 -6.39
CA THR A 353 47.40 11.70 -7.35
C THR A 353 48.06 13.04 -7.07
N GLN A 354 47.29 14.08 -6.77
CA GLN A 354 47.77 15.40 -6.36
C GLN A 354 48.65 15.32 -5.10
N THR A 355 48.22 14.56 -4.09
CA THR A 355 49.01 14.36 -2.86
C THR A 355 50.35 13.67 -3.14
N VAL A 356 50.37 12.69 -4.04
CA VAL A 356 51.58 11.99 -4.45
C VAL A 356 52.53 12.93 -5.20
N LEU A 357 52.01 13.76 -6.10
CA LEU A 357 52.81 14.79 -6.79
C LEU A 357 53.46 15.76 -5.78
N GLU A 358 52.70 16.26 -4.81
CA GLU A 358 53.22 17.15 -3.77
C GLU A 358 54.30 16.49 -2.91
N GLN A 359 54.16 15.20 -2.58
CA GLN A 359 55.18 14.43 -1.87
C GLN A 359 56.47 14.31 -2.67
N TYR A 360 56.37 14.00 -3.96
CA TYR A 360 57.53 13.93 -4.85
C TYR A 360 58.21 15.30 -5.03
N GLU A 361 57.42 16.37 -5.22
CA GLU A 361 57.95 17.74 -5.31
C GLU A 361 58.68 18.14 -4.02
N CYS A 362 58.11 17.86 -2.85
CA CYS A 362 58.74 18.11 -1.56
C CYS A 362 60.07 17.34 -1.44
N LYS A 363 60.08 16.05 -1.79
CA LYS A 363 61.29 15.21 -1.73
C LYS A 363 62.40 15.70 -2.67
N VAL A 364 62.05 16.13 -3.88
CA VAL A 364 63.00 16.73 -4.83
C VAL A 364 63.58 18.03 -4.25
N ASN A 365 62.74 18.86 -3.63
CA ASN A 365 63.19 20.10 -2.98
C ASN A 365 64.11 19.84 -1.77
N GLU A 366 63.81 18.84 -0.96
CA GLU A 366 64.67 18.40 0.16
C GLU A 366 66.04 17.92 -0.36
N LEU A 367 66.05 17.05 -1.38
CA LEU A 367 67.28 16.56 -1.99
C LEU A 367 68.10 17.70 -2.63
N ASN A 368 67.43 18.69 -3.24
CA ASN A 368 68.09 19.90 -3.73
C ASN A 368 68.79 20.68 -2.61
N ALA A 369 68.11 20.88 -1.47
CA ALA A 369 68.69 21.58 -0.33
C ALA A 369 69.90 20.83 0.25
N GLN A 370 69.78 19.51 0.43
CA GLN A 370 70.89 18.64 0.88
C GLN A 370 72.07 18.70 -0.09
N LEU A 371 71.81 18.65 -1.40
CA LEU A 371 72.85 18.71 -2.40
C LEU A 371 73.63 20.03 -2.36
N GLU A 372 72.96 21.16 -2.11
CA GLU A 372 73.64 22.44 -1.95
C GLU A 372 74.45 22.53 -0.65
N GLU A 373 73.98 21.91 0.43
CA GLU A 373 74.73 21.81 1.69
C GLU A 373 76.02 20.97 1.51
N GLU A 374 75.92 19.78 0.91
CA GLU A 374 77.07 18.92 0.61
C GLU A 374 78.04 19.59 -0.37
N LYS A 375 77.55 20.32 -1.39
CA LYS A 375 78.40 21.12 -2.29
C LYS A 375 79.16 22.20 -1.53
N SER A 376 78.52 22.87 -0.58
CA SER A 376 79.14 23.88 0.28
C SER A 376 80.20 23.25 1.19
N ALA A 377 79.89 22.11 1.83
CA ALA A 377 80.83 21.35 2.65
C ALA A 377 82.06 20.88 1.85
N ARG A 378 81.86 20.31 0.66
CA ARG A 378 82.94 19.97 -0.27
C ARG A 378 83.81 21.17 -0.60
N LYS A 379 83.20 22.32 -0.93
CA LYS A 379 83.94 23.55 -1.22
C LYS A 379 84.76 24.05 -0.02
N GLN A 380 84.25 23.89 1.20
CA GLN A 380 85.02 24.20 2.42
C GLN A 380 86.23 23.27 2.57
N LEU A 381 86.08 21.97 2.28
CA LEU A 381 87.19 21.02 2.28
C LEU A 381 88.23 21.33 1.20
N GLU A 382 87.80 21.69 -0.02
CA GLU A 382 88.68 22.14 -1.11
C GLU A 382 89.46 23.41 -0.72
N ASN A 383 88.81 24.36 -0.06
CA ASN A 383 89.47 25.56 0.45
C ASN A 383 90.49 25.23 1.56
N LEU A 384 90.16 24.31 2.47
CA LEU A 384 91.07 23.85 3.52
C LEU A 384 92.27 23.09 2.93
N GLN A 385 92.04 22.25 1.92
CA GLN A 385 93.09 21.60 1.15
C GLN A 385 94.03 22.63 0.51
N TYR A 386 93.48 23.64 -0.18
CA TYR A 386 94.25 24.72 -0.79
C TYR A 386 95.08 25.48 0.25
N TYR A 387 94.49 25.77 1.42
CA TYR A 387 95.19 26.44 2.52
C TYR A 387 96.35 25.59 3.09
N LEU A 388 96.16 24.28 3.29
CA LEU A 388 97.23 23.37 3.73
C LEU A 388 98.35 23.25 2.68
N GLU A 389 98.01 23.19 1.39
CA GLU A 389 98.98 23.17 0.29
C GLU A 389 99.81 24.48 0.27
N GLU A 390 99.16 25.63 0.48
CA GLU A 390 99.82 26.92 0.56
C GLU A 390 100.68 27.08 1.83
N ALA A 391 100.24 26.56 2.97
CA ALA A 391 101.00 26.52 4.22
C ALA A 391 102.25 25.62 4.12
N ASN A 392 102.12 24.45 3.50
CA ASN A 392 103.25 23.55 3.19
C ASN A 392 104.27 24.21 2.23
N ARG A 393 103.80 25.11 1.35
CA ARG A 393 104.66 25.88 0.42
C ARG A 393 105.44 27.01 1.11
N LYS A 394 104.97 27.53 2.24
CA LYS A 394 105.47 28.79 2.86
C LYS A 394 106.43 28.62 4.04
N LEU A 395 106.74 27.41 4.54
CA LEU A 395 107.61 27.24 5.71
C LEU A 395 108.76 26.23 5.50
N GLY A 396 109.93 26.57 6.06
CA GLY A 396 111.08 25.68 6.23
C GLY A 396 110.84 24.68 7.37
N LEU A 397 109.90 23.77 7.14
CA LEU A 397 109.41 22.78 8.12
C LEU A 397 110.37 21.60 8.29
N SER A 398 110.46 21.09 9.52
CA SER A 398 111.16 19.85 9.88
C SER A 398 110.55 18.64 9.15
N ILE A 399 111.31 17.55 9.01
CA ILE A 399 110.84 16.31 8.34
C ILE A 399 109.55 15.78 8.99
N GLU A 400 109.43 15.89 10.32
CA GLU A 400 108.24 15.47 11.08
C GLU A 400 107.00 16.33 10.78
N GLU A 401 107.17 17.65 10.61
CA GLU A 401 106.08 18.58 10.31
C GLU A 401 105.55 18.40 8.87
N ARG A 402 106.45 18.10 7.91
CA ARG A 402 106.04 17.74 6.54
C ARG A 402 105.28 16.42 6.48
N GLN A 403 105.66 15.44 7.31
CA GLN A 403 104.92 14.18 7.41
C GLN A 403 103.53 14.38 8.02
N ARG A 404 103.38 15.23 9.04
CA ARG A 404 102.06 15.56 9.61
C ARG A 404 101.14 16.27 8.60
N ILE A 405 101.65 17.28 7.88
CA ILE A 405 100.86 17.99 6.86
C ILE A 405 100.50 17.07 5.69
N ALA A 406 101.39 16.13 5.31
CA ALA A 406 101.09 15.12 4.30
C ALA A 406 99.97 14.17 4.76
N GLN A 407 99.99 13.72 6.02
CA GLN A 407 98.92 12.93 6.62
C GLN A 407 97.59 13.70 6.64
N GLU A 408 97.57 14.96 7.10
CA GLU A 408 96.37 15.81 7.12
C GLU A 408 95.82 16.06 5.71
N ARG A 409 96.69 16.22 4.70
CA ARG A 409 96.29 16.34 3.29
C ARG A 409 95.66 15.06 2.78
N ASP A 410 96.24 13.91 3.05
CA ASP A 410 95.69 12.61 2.63
C ASP A 410 94.34 12.34 3.31
N GLU A 411 94.18 12.73 4.58
CA GLU A 411 92.90 12.71 5.30
C GLU A 411 91.84 13.64 4.68
N ILE A 412 92.21 14.87 4.30
CA ILE A 412 91.28 15.79 3.62
C ILE A 412 90.92 15.28 2.23
N ASN A 413 91.87 14.73 1.47
CA ASN A 413 91.59 14.13 0.17
C ASN A 413 90.66 12.90 0.29
N ALA A 414 90.84 12.09 1.33
CA ALA A 414 89.91 11.00 1.62
C ALA A 414 88.50 11.53 1.91
N LYS A 415 88.37 12.60 2.72
CA LYS A 415 87.08 13.26 2.99
C LYS A 415 86.45 13.90 1.77
N ILE A 416 87.24 14.51 0.87
CA ILE A 416 86.75 15.07 -0.40
C ILE A 416 86.23 13.95 -1.30
N ASN A 417 86.94 12.81 -1.39
CA ASN A 417 86.49 11.66 -2.17
C ASN A 417 85.21 11.05 -1.59
N GLU A 418 85.10 10.93 -0.26
CA GLU A 418 83.87 10.50 0.42
C GLU A 418 82.70 11.46 0.14
N GLN A 419 82.95 12.77 0.21
CA GLN A 419 81.96 13.81 -0.11
C GLN A 419 81.56 13.81 -1.59
N ASN A 420 82.48 13.51 -2.52
CA ASN A 420 82.16 13.32 -3.93
C ASN A 420 81.28 12.09 -4.17
N GLN A 421 81.52 10.99 -3.45
CA GLN A 421 80.66 9.79 -3.51
C GLN A 421 79.26 10.10 -2.97
N LEU A 422 79.17 10.77 -1.82
CA LEU A 422 77.89 11.19 -1.24
C LEU A 422 77.11 12.14 -2.17
N LEU A 423 77.79 13.11 -2.79
CA LEU A 423 77.19 13.98 -3.80
C LEU A 423 76.65 13.18 -4.99
N GLN A 424 77.44 12.24 -5.52
CA GLN A 424 77.02 11.42 -6.65
C GLN A 424 75.79 10.56 -6.31
N GLU A 425 75.78 9.93 -5.13
CA GLU A 425 74.63 9.14 -4.66
C GLU A 425 73.36 10.00 -4.50
N ARG A 426 73.51 11.22 -3.95
CA ARG A 426 72.40 12.16 -3.79
C ARG A 426 71.89 12.73 -5.12
N GLU A 427 72.78 13.00 -6.07
CA GLU A 427 72.40 13.40 -7.43
C GLU A 427 71.65 12.28 -8.17
N GLU A 428 72.05 11.03 -7.96
CA GLU A 428 71.38 9.87 -8.54
C GLU A 428 70.01 9.62 -7.89
N GLU A 429 69.91 9.69 -6.56
CA GLU A 429 68.64 9.62 -5.82
C GLU A 429 67.67 10.72 -6.29
N LYS A 430 68.17 11.97 -6.41
CA LYS A 430 67.39 13.10 -6.91
C LYS A 430 66.91 12.84 -8.34
N ARG A 431 67.77 12.39 -9.25
CA ARG A 431 67.42 12.10 -10.64
C ARG A 431 66.32 11.02 -10.73
N GLN A 432 66.36 10.01 -9.86
CA GLN A 432 65.31 8.99 -9.80
C GLN A 432 63.96 9.60 -9.39
N PHE A 433 63.93 10.41 -8.33
CA PHE A 433 62.70 11.07 -7.88
C PHE A 433 62.17 12.11 -8.88
N GLU A 434 63.04 12.84 -9.58
CA GLU A 434 62.65 13.77 -10.66
C GLU A 434 62.05 13.03 -11.87
N ALA A 435 62.63 11.88 -12.25
CA ALA A 435 62.09 11.05 -13.32
C ALA A 435 60.72 10.47 -12.95
N GLU A 436 60.55 10.03 -11.70
CA GLU A 436 59.28 9.51 -11.20
C GLU A 436 58.21 10.61 -11.11
N LEU A 437 58.57 11.81 -10.62
CA LEU A 437 57.71 12.98 -10.62
C LEU A 437 57.24 13.34 -12.04
N ALA A 438 58.15 13.37 -13.00
CA ALA A 438 57.81 13.64 -14.41
C ALA A 438 56.88 12.58 -14.99
N ARG A 439 57.07 11.30 -14.63
CA ARG A 439 56.20 10.19 -15.04
C ARG A 439 54.78 10.35 -14.50
N VAL A 440 54.65 10.56 -13.18
CA VAL A 440 53.34 10.71 -12.54
C VAL A 440 52.62 11.97 -13.04
N ARG A 441 53.34 13.07 -13.26
CA ARG A 441 52.78 14.30 -13.83
C ARG A 441 52.23 14.10 -15.23
N ALA A 442 52.99 13.42 -16.09
CA ALA A 442 52.55 13.12 -17.46
C ALA A 442 51.32 12.18 -17.49
N MET A 443 51.27 11.19 -16.59
CA MET A 443 50.08 10.33 -16.44
C MET A 443 48.85 11.14 -15.99
N HIS A 444 49.04 12.03 -15.02
CA HIS A 444 47.97 12.88 -14.50
C HIS A 444 47.44 13.88 -15.54
N GLU A 445 48.32 14.50 -16.33
CA GLU A 445 47.94 15.38 -17.43
C GLU A 445 47.15 14.63 -18.51
N ALA A 446 47.57 13.42 -18.88
CA ALA A 446 46.85 12.59 -19.84
C ALA A 446 45.46 12.16 -19.34
N GLU A 447 45.32 11.86 -18.05
CA GLU A 447 44.02 11.55 -17.42
C GLU A 447 43.08 12.78 -17.43
N MET A 448 43.63 13.97 -17.19
CA MET A 448 42.88 15.23 -17.22
C MET A 448 42.39 15.58 -18.63
N ASP A 449 43.25 15.40 -19.64
CA ASP A 449 42.89 15.64 -21.04
C ASP A 449 41.78 14.67 -21.47
N HIS A 450 41.90 13.37 -21.13
CA HIS A 450 40.87 12.38 -21.44
C HIS A 450 39.52 12.69 -20.77
N PHE A 451 39.53 13.21 -19.53
CA PHE A 451 38.32 13.62 -18.84
C PHE A 451 37.67 14.87 -19.46
N SER A 452 38.49 15.80 -19.99
CA SER A 452 38.01 17.00 -20.67
C SER A 452 37.34 16.70 -22.02
N GLU A 453 37.85 15.71 -22.76
CA GLU A 453 37.30 15.24 -24.03
C GLU A 453 35.94 14.53 -23.83
N GLN A 454 35.84 13.64 -22.84
CA GLN A 454 34.57 12.95 -22.53
C GLN A 454 33.45 13.91 -22.10
N LYS A 455 33.79 15.02 -21.42
CA LYS A 455 32.83 16.03 -20.99
C LYS A 455 32.28 16.86 -22.17
N GLN A 456 33.08 17.07 -23.21
CA GLN A 456 32.62 17.75 -24.44
C GLN A 456 31.71 16.87 -25.30
N GLU A 457 31.89 15.54 -25.27
CA GLU A 457 31.01 14.60 -25.98
C GLU A 457 29.68 14.34 -25.25
N SER A 458 29.60 14.56 -23.94
CA SER A 458 28.35 14.36 -23.17
C SER A 458 27.39 15.56 -23.18
N ASP A 459 27.88 16.76 -23.48
CA ASP A 459 27.11 18.02 -23.52
C ASP A 459 26.62 18.40 -24.95
N GLY A 460 26.95 17.60 -25.97
CA GLY A 460 26.48 17.72 -27.36
C GLY A 460 25.45 16.65 -27.72
#